data_AF-A0ABD2ZD12-F1
#
_entry.id   AF-A0ABD2ZD12-F1
#
_cell.length_a   1.000
_cell.length_b   1.000
_cell.length_c   1.000
_cell.angle_alpha   90.00
_cell.angle_beta   90.00
_cell.angle_gamma   90.00
#
_symmetry.space_group_name_H-M   'P 1'
#
loop_
_entity.id
_entity.type
_entity.pdbx_description
1 polymer ?
#
loop_
_entity_poly.entity_id
_entity_poly.type
_entity_poly.pdbx_seq_one_letter_code
_entity_poly.pdbx_strand_id
1 'polypeptide(L)'
;MDSTFSYAFAFNVVLLSLVFFLTNLSPFCCSPLTATSRHEKEETPDDYYYNYFQKWISWNMEDYRRKKTAEDQDSIKLISNINVGKVGAVDSNLMAAEMNRSRLIVSQDGAGDFKTIKEAVDSIPLHNTRRVILDIKPGLYREKINIPKGMGFITFLGNWSDPPTVTGNDTAAATGRDGLPFRTFQSATVAIDADYFVAININFENTAGHVVGSVGGQGVAVRISGTKAAFYNCSFYGSQDTLYDHKGLHYFNNCFIQGSVDFIFGYARSLYENCKLNSVAKKVASVTAQKRTNSSMGSGFSFKNCSITGSGTVYLGRAWGDYSRVVFSYTYMDKLVIPQGWSDWGQINRERTVYFGEYKCSGVGASLSGRVGWARSLTDQEAIPFIGTYYVDGDSWLIYN
;
A
#
# COMPACT_ATOMS: atom_id res chain seq x y z
N MET A 1 22.35 -61.99 -12.61
CA MET A 1 21.22 -62.29 -13.49
C MET A 1 20.87 -60.98 -14.20
N ASP A 2 21.61 -60.51 -15.22
CA ASP A 2 22.11 -61.15 -16.45
C ASP A 2 20.94 -61.45 -17.43
N SER A 3 20.98 -61.24 -18.76
CA SER A 3 21.95 -60.62 -19.72
C SER A 3 21.36 -60.74 -21.16
N THR A 4 21.60 -59.95 -22.23
CA THR A 4 22.33 -58.68 -22.54
C THR A 4 21.97 -58.23 -24.00
N PHE A 5 22.61 -57.13 -24.49
CA PHE A 5 22.77 -56.61 -25.87
C PHE A 5 21.74 -55.54 -26.35
N SER A 6 22.08 -54.34 -26.87
CA SER A 6 23.18 -53.83 -27.77
C SER A 6 22.99 -54.21 -29.25
N TYR A 7 23.32 -53.44 -30.32
CA TYR A 7 23.92 -52.09 -30.57
C TYR A 7 23.68 -51.74 -32.09
N ALA A 8 23.94 -50.55 -32.69
CA ALA A 8 24.17 -49.15 -32.28
C ALA A 8 24.26 -48.19 -33.52
N PHE A 9 24.18 -46.86 -33.30
CA PHE A 9 24.77 -45.73 -34.10
C PHE A 9 24.60 -45.57 -35.63
N ALA A 10 24.32 -44.32 -36.06
CA ALA A 10 24.90 -43.68 -37.27
C ALA A 10 24.80 -42.13 -37.18
N PHE A 11 25.69 -41.39 -37.88
CA PHE A 11 25.80 -39.91 -37.86
C PHE A 11 26.40 -39.39 -39.20
N ASN A 12 26.46 -38.05 -39.38
CA ASN A 12 26.97 -37.27 -40.54
C ASN A 12 25.92 -36.98 -41.65
N VAL A 13 25.76 -35.76 -42.19
CA VAL A 13 26.65 -34.64 -42.61
C VAL A 13 27.18 -34.78 -44.04
N VAL A 14 26.70 -33.89 -44.93
CA VAL A 14 27.35 -33.42 -46.17
C VAL A 14 27.05 -31.92 -46.31
N LEU A 15 27.96 -31.15 -46.92
CA LEU A 15 27.95 -29.69 -46.99
C LEU A 15 28.30 -29.20 -48.41
N LEU A 16 27.79 -28.02 -48.77
CA LEU A 16 28.31 -27.10 -49.81
C LEU A 16 28.16 -27.46 -51.31
N SER A 17 27.75 -26.46 -52.11
CA SER A 17 28.19 -26.23 -53.50
C SER A 17 27.87 -24.78 -53.92
N LEU A 18 28.87 -24.01 -54.33
CA LEU A 18 28.75 -22.73 -55.05
C LEU A 18 28.85 -23.03 -56.59
N VAL A 19 28.65 -22.14 -57.58
CA VAL A 19 29.38 -20.88 -57.88
C VAL A 19 28.79 -20.18 -59.13
N PHE A 20 28.67 -18.83 -59.12
CA PHE A 20 28.66 -17.82 -60.23
C PHE A 20 27.63 -17.98 -61.39
N PHE A 21 27.18 -16.97 -62.14
CA PHE A 21 27.73 -15.67 -62.64
C PHE A 21 26.62 -14.56 -62.56
N LEU A 22 26.79 -13.25 -62.77
CA LEU A 22 27.83 -12.19 -62.70
C LEU A 22 27.32 -11.01 -63.59
N THR A 23 27.69 -9.76 -63.26
CA THR A 23 27.45 -8.43 -63.91
C THR A 23 26.56 -7.48 -63.08
N ASN A 24 26.87 -6.18 -62.93
CA ASN A 24 27.87 -5.31 -63.57
C ASN A 24 28.80 -4.59 -62.57
N LEU A 25 29.97 -4.15 -63.06
CA LEU A 25 30.83 -3.10 -62.48
C LEU A 25 30.45 -1.76 -63.19
N SER A 26 30.79 -0.54 -62.75
CA SER A 26 32.08 -0.04 -62.25
C SER A 26 31.89 1.40 -61.63
N PRO A 27 32.90 2.28 -61.39
CA PRO A 27 33.09 2.90 -60.06
C PRO A 27 33.03 4.45 -60.03
N PHE A 28 33.25 5.07 -58.86
CA PHE A 28 34.14 6.25 -58.71
C PHE A 28 34.48 6.64 -57.24
N CYS A 29 35.68 7.20 -57.06
CA CYS A 29 36.19 8.04 -55.96
C CYS A 29 35.99 7.68 -54.47
N CYS A 30 37.11 7.35 -53.80
CA CYS A 30 37.29 7.60 -52.36
C CYS A 30 37.61 9.08 -52.08
N SER A 31 37.25 9.56 -50.88
CA SER A 31 37.88 10.71 -50.21
C SER A 31 37.64 10.58 -48.68
N PRO A 32 38.63 10.90 -47.82
CA PRO A 32 38.52 10.64 -46.38
C PRO A 32 37.72 11.74 -45.66
N LEU A 33 36.67 11.35 -44.95
CA LEU A 33 35.97 12.22 -44.01
C LEU A 33 36.54 12.04 -42.59
N THR A 34 36.98 13.12 -41.97
CA THR A 34 37.48 13.14 -40.60
C THR A 34 36.34 12.96 -39.61
N ALA A 35 36.32 11.81 -38.91
CA ALA A 35 35.32 11.52 -37.89
C ALA A 35 35.58 12.32 -36.61
N THR A 36 34.79 13.37 -36.37
CA THR A 36 34.69 14.00 -35.04
C THR A 36 33.80 13.16 -34.14
N SER A 37 34.37 12.53 -33.11
CA SER A 37 33.61 11.72 -32.15
C SER A 37 32.70 12.57 -31.26
N ARG A 38 31.40 12.61 -31.59
CA ARG A 38 30.37 12.86 -30.59
C ARG A 38 30.11 11.56 -29.85
N HIS A 39 30.45 11.51 -28.56
CA HIS A 39 29.89 10.50 -27.67
C HIS A 39 28.43 10.87 -27.38
N GLU A 40 27.53 10.40 -28.24
CA GLU A 40 26.17 10.11 -27.79
C GLU A 40 26.28 8.95 -26.79
N LYS A 41 25.79 9.16 -25.57
CA LYS A 41 25.64 8.06 -24.61
C LYS A 41 24.51 7.17 -25.10
N GLU A 42 24.77 5.88 -25.26
CA GLU A 42 23.70 4.90 -25.20
C GLU A 42 23.04 5.01 -23.81
N GLU A 43 21.73 5.27 -23.76
CA GLU A 43 20.97 5.11 -22.51
C GLU A 43 21.05 3.65 -22.10
N THR A 44 21.42 3.38 -20.84
CA THR A 44 21.38 2.00 -20.34
C THR A 44 19.92 1.52 -20.27
N PRO A 45 19.65 0.21 -20.27
CA PRO A 45 18.29 -0.30 -20.04
C PRO A 45 17.67 0.27 -18.76
N ASP A 46 18.47 0.50 -17.72
CA ASP A 46 18.05 1.10 -16.46
C ASP A 46 17.71 2.59 -16.61
N ASP A 47 18.47 3.37 -17.39
CA ASP A 47 18.12 4.75 -17.74
C ASP A 47 16.80 4.81 -18.50
N TYR A 48 16.59 3.92 -19.47
CA TYR A 48 15.34 3.85 -20.24
C TYR A 48 14.13 3.52 -19.35
N TYR A 49 14.24 2.52 -18.47
CA TYR A 49 13.15 2.18 -17.55
C TYR A 49 12.95 3.23 -16.45
N TYR A 50 14.00 3.88 -15.96
CA TYR A 50 13.89 5.02 -15.05
C TYR A 50 13.19 6.20 -15.72
N ASN A 51 13.60 6.58 -16.93
CA ASN A 51 12.96 7.63 -17.72
C ASN A 51 11.51 7.29 -18.08
N TYR A 52 11.20 6.01 -18.36
CA TYR A 52 9.82 5.55 -18.55
C TYR A 52 9.00 5.64 -17.27
N PHE A 53 9.55 5.24 -16.12
CA PHE A 53 8.89 5.32 -14.82
C PHE A 53 8.65 6.77 -14.37
N GLN A 54 9.63 7.67 -14.56
CA GLN A 54 9.46 9.11 -14.30
C GLN A 54 8.43 9.74 -15.25
N LYS A 55 8.43 9.38 -16.55
CA LYS A 55 7.37 9.80 -17.49
C LYS A 55 6.00 9.25 -17.10
N TRP A 56 5.91 8.02 -16.61
CA TRP A 56 4.67 7.41 -16.14
C TRP A 56 4.17 8.04 -14.84
N ILE A 57 5.06 8.36 -13.88
CA ILE A 57 4.73 9.15 -12.70
C ILE A 57 4.25 10.54 -13.12
N SER A 58 5.02 11.28 -13.94
CA SER A 58 4.64 12.62 -14.40
C SER A 58 3.30 12.59 -15.13
N TRP A 59 3.08 11.62 -16.02
CA TRP A 59 1.80 11.45 -16.72
C TRP A 59 0.65 11.09 -15.79
N ASN A 60 0.82 10.21 -14.80
CA ASN A 60 -0.24 9.91 -13.83
C ASN A 60 -0.48 11.08 -12.86
N MET A 61 0.56 11.85 -12.52
CA MET A 61 0.42 13.08 -11.74
C MET A 61 -0.24 14.19 -12.55
N GLU A 62 0.02 14.30 -13.85
CA GLU A 62 -0.62 15.24 -14.78
C GLU A 62 -2.04 14.82 -15.09
N ASP A 63 -2.32 13.53 -15.27
CA ASP A 63 -3.68 13.01 -15.43
C ASP A 63 -4.47 13.11 -14.11
N TYR A 64 -3.85 12.88 -12.96
CA TYR A 64 -4.43 13.18 -11.64
C TYR A 64 -4.65 14.68 -11.47
N ARG A 65 -3.69 15.56 -11.81
CA ARG A 65 -3.85 17.02 -11.77
C ARG A 65 -4.93 17.49 -12.75
N ARG A 66 -5.09 16.85 -13.91
CA ARG A 66 -6.09 17.17 -14.94
C ARG A 66 -7.49 16.69 -14.54
N LYS A 67 -7.60 15.46 -14.04
CA LYS A 67 -8.84 14.92 -13.44
C LYS A 67 -9.21 15.75 -12.23
N LYS A 68 -8.28 16.01 -11.31
CA LYS A 68 -8.45 16.96 -10.20
C LYS A 68 -8.79 18.35 -10.69
N THR A 69 -8.27 18.88 -11.80
CA THR A 69 -8.68 20.20 -12.34
C THR A 69 -10.10 20.18 -12.92
N ALA A 70 -10.54 19.08 -13.53
CA ALA A 70 -11.91 18.93 -14.03
C ALA A 70 -12.90 18.70 -12.87
N GLU A 71 -12.57 17.79 -11.96
CA GLU A 71 -13.27 17.55 -10.68
C GLU A 71 -13.29 18.82 -9.84
N ASP A 72 -12.21 19.61 -9.76
CA ASP A 72 -12.14 20.90 -9.09
C ASP A 72 -12.92 21.97 -9.87
N GLN A 73 -13.02 21.94 -11.20
CA GLN A 73 -13.85 22.92 -11.92
C GLN A 73 -15.35 22.70 -11.69
N ASP A 74 -15.81 21.44 -11.69
CA ASP A 74 -17.21 21.13 -11.35
C ASP A 74 -17.46 21.18 -9.82
N SER A 75 -16.46 20.83 -9.01
CA SER A 75 -16.52 21.02 -7.55
C SER A 75 -16.42 22.50 -7.16
N ILE A 76 -15.74 23.38 -7.89
CA ILE A 76 -15.73 24.83 -7.61
C ILE A 76 -17.09 25.43 -7.96
N LYS A 77 -17.76 24.98 -9.02
CA LYS A 77 -19.18 25.34 -9.26
C LYS A 77 -20.06 24.90 -8.07
N LEU A 78 -19.86 23.69 -7.55
CA LEU A 78 -20.62 23.17 -6.41
C LEU A 78 -20.29 23.89 -5.08
N ILE A 79 -19.01 24.07 -4.78
CA ILE A 79 -18.44 24.68 -3.56
C ILE A 79 -18.62 26.19 -3.55
N SER A 80 -18.77 26.87 -4.68
CA SER A 80 -19.11 28.31 -4.71
C SER A 80 -20.44 28.64 -4.01
N ASN A 81 -21.30 27.62 -3.78
CA ASN A 81 -22.54 27.72 -3.03
C ASN A 81 -22.40 27.26 -1.55
N ILE A 82 -21.19 26.92 -1.09
CA ILE A 82 -20.91 26.37 0.24
C ILE A 82 -19.83 27.23 0.92
N ASN A 83 -20.13 27.74 2.13
CA ASN A 83 -19.16 28.44 2.97
C ASN A 83 -18.13 27.46 3.58
N VAL A 84 -17.21 26.96 2.75
CA VAL A 84 -16.06 26.16 3.18
C VAL A 84 -15.00 27.09 3.76
N GLY A 85 -14.50 26.77 4.96
CA GLY A 85 -13.47 27.56 5.64
C GLY A 85 -12.15 27.62 4.87
N LYS A 86 -11.31 28.62 5.22
CA LYS A 86 -9.99 28.86 4.60
C LYS A 86 -9.21 27.56 4.36
N VAL A 87 -8.65 27.44 3.14
CA VAL A 87 -7.56 26.50 2.84
C VAL A 87 -6.45 26.71 3.88
N GLY A 88 -6.11 25.66 4.62
CA GLY A 88 -5.06 25.70 5.62
C GLY A 88 -3.68 25.77 4.98
N ALA A 89 -2.74 26.47 5.63
CA ALA A 89 -1.33 26.34 5.29
C ALA A 89 -0.82 24.94 5.67
N VAL A 90 0.17 24.44 4.94
CA VAL A 90 0.91 23.21 5.29
C VAL A 90 1.54 23.38 6.68
N ASP A 91 1.60 22.31 7.47
CA ASP A 91 2.18 22.33 8.82
C ASP A 91 3.63 22.86 8.81
N SER A 92 3.91 23.88 9.63
CA SER A 92 5.22 24.55 9.66
C SER A 92 6.35 23.64 10.13
N ASN A 93 6.07 22.65 10.99
CA ASN A 93 7.05 21.69 11.46
C ASN A 93 7.40 20.70 10.34
N LEU A 94 6.40 20.31 9.54
CA LEU A 94 6.63 19.48 8.35
C LEU A 94 7.47 20.21 7.31
N MET A 95 7.16 21.47 6.99
CA MET A 95 7.98 22.27 6.06
C MET A 95 9.42 22.41 6.54
N ALA A 96 9.63 22.72 7.83
CA ALA A 96 10.97 22.79 8.42
C ALA A 96 11.71 21.44 8.37
N ALA A 97 10.99 20.32 8.54
CA ALA A 97 11.56 18.98 8.49
C ALA A 97 12.01 18.60 7.07
N GLU A 98 11.22 18.90 6.03
CA GLU A 98 11.58 18.62 4.63
C GLU A 98 12.76 19.47 4.15
N MET A 99 12.81 20.76 4.53
CA MET A 99 13.92 21.65 4.18
C MET A 99 15.27 21.13 4.70
N ASN A 100 15.27 20.39 5.81
CA ASN A 100 16.46 19.88 6.48
C ASN A 100 16.65 18.37 6.31
N ARG A 101 16.06 17.76 5.28
CA ARG A 101 16.08 16.30 5.06
C ARG A 101 17.49 15.67 5.04
N SER A 102 17.62 14.47 5.61
CA SER A 102 18.81 13.60 5.53
C SER A 102 18.44 12.23 4.97
N ARG A 103 19.46 11.48 4.53
CA ARG A 103 19.36 10.08 4.11
C ARG A 103 20.38 9.23 4.87
N LEU A 104 19.99 8.01 5.20
CA LEU A 104 20.81 6.93 5.75
C LEU A 104 20.52 5.67 4.93
N ILE A 105 21.53 4.88 4.61
CA ILE A 105 21.40 3.66 3.80
C ILE A 105 21.40 2.43 4.73
N VAL A 106 20.42 1.55 4.56
CA VAL A 106 20.35 0.25 5.25
C VAL A 106 20.59 -0.85 4.22
N SER A 107 21.61 -1.70 4.44
CA SER A 107 21.94 -2.78 3.52
C SER A 107 22.57 -3.98 4.25
N GLN A 108 21.96 -5.16 4.11
CA GLN A 108 22.34 -6.37 4.88
C GLN A 108 23.75 -6.88 4.56
N ASP A 109 24.28 -6.55 3.37
CA ASP A 109 25.66 -6.84 2.95
C ASP A 109 26.73 -5.98 3.66
N GLY A 110 26.34 -4.85 4.24
CA GLY A 110 27.25 -3.87 4.84
C GLY A 110 27.75 -2.78 3.90
N ALA A 111 27.14 -2.60 2.72
CA ALA A 111 27.44 -1.50 1.80
C ALA A 111 26.68 -0.19 2.14
N GLY A 112 25.89 -0.18 3.21
CA GLY A 112 25.19 1.00 3.75
C GLY A 112 25.75 1.47 5.10
N ASP A 113 25.18 2.54 5.64
CA ASP A 113 25.50 3.07 6.98
C ASP A 113 25.14 2.07 8.09
N PHE A 114 24.11 1.25 7.88
CA PHE A 114 23.61 0.24 8.82
C PHE A 114 23.29 -1.09 8.13
N LYS A 115 23.32 -2.19 8.89
CA LYS A 115 22.95 -3.53 8.37
C LYS A 115 21.49 -3.89 8.59
N THR A 116 20.89 -3.32 9.63
CA THR A 116 19.49 -3.56 10.03
C THR A 116 18.69 -2.26 10.04
N ILE A 117 17.38 -2.38 9.84
CA ILE A 117 16.46 -1.24 9.92
C ILE A 117 16.41 -0.73 11.37
N LYS A 118 16.53 -1.63 12.35
CA LYS A 118 16.54 -1.28 13.78
C LYS A 118 17.75 -0.45 14.18
N GLU A 119 18.97 -0.80 13.76
CA GLU A 119 20.16 0.03 14.07
C GLU A 119 19.99 1.46 13.51
N ALA A 120 19.47 1.58 12.29
CA ALA A 120 19.22 2.85 11.66
C ALA A 120 18.14 3.68 12.39
N VAL A 121 17.04 3.05 12.85
CA VAL A 121 16.01 3.71 13.67
C VAL A 121 16.54 4.09 15.05
N ASP A 122 17.29 3.21 15.72
CA ASP A 122 17.88 3.46 17.04
C ASP A 122 18.94 4.57 17.02
N SER A 123 19.54 4.86 15.86
CA SER A 123 20.50 5.97 15.68
C SER A 123 19.86 7.37 15.72
N ILE A 124 18.54 7.47 15.58
CA ILE A 124 17.82 8.74 15.44
C ILE A 124 17.38 9.25 16.83
N PRO A 125 17.65 10.51 17.19
CA PRO A 125 17.25 11.04 18.48
C PRO A 125 15.73 11.17 18.62
N LEU A 126 15.24 11.00 19.85
CA LEU A 126 13.90 11.47 20.22
C LEU A 126 13.82 13.00 20.05
N HIS A 127 12.61 13.50 19.76
CA HIS A 127 12.36 14.89 19.39
C HIS A 127 13.01 15.30 18.05
N ASN A 128 13.16 14.34 17.13
CA ASN A 128 13.61 14.59 15.77
C ASN A 128 12.75 15.66 15.06
N THR A 129 13.41 16.69 14.53
CA THR A 129 12.79 17.83 13.82
C THR A 129 13.06 17.86 12.31
N ARG A 130 13.80 16.86 11.78
CA ARG A 130 14.17 16.79 10.35
C ARG A 130 13.66 15.52 9.68
N ARG A 131 13.34 15.57 8.39
CA ARG A 131 12.97 14.39 7.61
C ARG A 131 14.17 13.44 7.52
N VAL A 132 14.08 12.24 8.09
CA VAL A 132 15.14 11.21 7.98
C VAL A 132 14.65 10.09 7.07
N ILE A 133 15.31 9.95 5.91
CA ILE A 133 15.01 8.92 4.91
C ILE A 133 15.93 7.72 5.13
N LEU A 134 15.37 6.59 5.53
CA LEU A 134 16.04 5.30 5.48
C LEU A 134 15.86 4.72 4.07
N ASP A 135 16.95 4.72 3.31
CA ASP A 135 17.07 4.10 1.98
C ASP A 135 17.44 2.63 2.19
N ILE A 136 16.41 1.77 2.21
CA ILE A 136 16.50 0.37 2.58
C ILE A 136 16.71 -0.45 1.31
N LYS A 137 17.90 -1.05 1.17
CA LYS A 137 18.25 -1.89 0.02
C LYS A 137 17.48 -3.21 0.05
N PRO A 138 17.25 -3.86 -1.12
CA PRO A 138 16.49 -5.09 -1.20
C PRO A 138 17.02 -6.18 -0.26
N GLY A 139 16.12 -6.96 0.32
CA GLY A 139 16.47 -7.94 1.35
C GLY A 139 15.28 -8.37 2.20
N LEU A 140 15.52 -9.36 3.06
CA LEU A 140 14.54 -9.90 3.99
C LEU A 140 14.95 -9.56 5.43
N TYR A 141 14.34 -8.51 5.95
CA TYR A 141 14.64 -7.93 7.25
C TYR A 141 13.76 -8.58 8.31
N ARG A 142 14.25 -9.67 8.92
CA ARG A 142 13.55 -10.36 10.02
C ARG A 142 13.72 -9.60 11.34
N GLU A 143 13.00 -8.50 11.45
CA GLU A 143 13.13 -7.53 12.53
C GLU A 143 11.78 -7.13 13.12
N LYS A 144 11.75 -6.88 14.43
CA LYS A 144 10.61 -6.27 15.12
C LYS A 144 10.90 -4.79 15.36
N ILE A 145 10.30 -3.93 14.56
CA ILE A 145 10.56 -2.48 14.53
C ILE A 145 9.53 -1.74 15.38
N ASN A 146 9.98 -0.75 16.15
CA ASN A 146 9.11 0.17 16.88
C ASN A 146 9.66 1.60 16.77
N ILE A 147 8.99 2.44 15.98
CA ILE A 147 9.31 3.87 15.84
C ILE A 147 8.50 4.62 16.92
N PRO A 148 9.15 5.12 18.00
CA PRO A 148 8.46 5.61 19.19
C PRO A 148 7.84 7.00 18.98
N LYS A 149 6.80 7.30 19.76
CA LYS A 149 6.21 8.65 19.81
C LYS A 149 7.30 9.69 20.14
N GLY A 150 7.36 10.74 19.34
CA GLY A 150 8.38 11.80 19.45
C GLY A 150 9.57 11.64 18.50
N MET A 151 9.74 10.48 17.85
CA MET A 151 10.67 10.30 16.73
C MET A 151 9.94 10.59 15.40
N GLY A 152 9.49 11.83 15.21
CA GLY A 152 8.69 12.21 14.03
C GLY A 152 9.48 12.23 12.71
N PHE A 153 8.78 12.42 11.60
CA PHE A 153 9.36 12.68 10.27
C PHE A 153 10.29 11.59 9.70
N ILE A 154 10.06 10.33 10.07
CA ILE A 154 10.80 9.18 9.52
C ILE A 154 10.21 8.76 8.18
N THR A 155 11.06 8.38 7.22
CA THR A 155 10.63 7.81 5.94
C THR A 155 11.38 6.50 5.67
N PHE A 156 10.65 5.43 5.39
CA PHE A 156 11.22 4.20 4.82
C PHE A 156 11.06 4.25 3.30
N LEU A 157 12.15 4.07 2.56
CA LEU A 157 12.19 4.13 1.11
C LEU A 157 12.89 2.88 0.56
N GLY A 158 12.14 2.04 -0.14
CA GLY A 158 12.66 0.88 -0.87
C GLY A 158 12.76 1.12 -2.38
N ASN A 159 13.37 0.18 -3.09
CA ASN A 159 13.31 0.13 -4.55
C ASN A 159 11.91 -0.36 -5.01
N TRP A 160 11.35 0.24 -6.07
CA TRP A 160 10.04 -0.15 -6.59
C TRP A 160 10.08 -1.50 -7.34
N SER A 161 11.22 -1.84 -7.96
CA SER A 161 11.38 -3.06 -8.74
C SER A 161 11.75 -4.28 -7.89
N ASP A 162 12.28 -4.06 -6.69
CA ASP A 162 12.68 -5.08 -5.72
C ASP A 162 12.50 -4.54 -4.29
N PRO A 163 11.26 -4.48 -3.78
CA PRO A 163 10.95 -3.83 -2.50
C PRO A 163 11.43 -4.68 -1.30
N PRO A 164 12.19 -4.09 -0.35
CA PRO A 164 12.62 -4.79 0.86
C PRO A 164 11.43 -5.24 1.69
N THR A 165 11.57 -6.40 2.33
CA THR A 165 10.50 -7.05 3.09
C THR A 165 10.84 -7.13 4.57
N VAL A 166 10.05 -6.46 5.41
CA VAL A 166 10.17 -6.51 6.89
C VAL A 166 9.23 -7.59 7.42
N THR A 167 9.79 -8.67 8.00
CA THR A 167 9.06 -9.92 8.29
C THR A 167 9.10 -10.31 9.77
N GLY A 168 7.93 -10.58 10.33
CA GLY A 168 7.73 -11.11 11.69
C GLY A 168 6.77 -12.30 11.68
N ASN A 169 6.50 -12.88 12.85
CA ASN A 169 5.59 -14.02 13.00
C ASN A 169 4.87 -14.05 14.37
N ASP A 170 4.85 -12.92 15.08
CA ASP A 170 4.23 -12.83 16.40
C ASP A 170 2.71 -12.91 16.33
N THR A 171 2.12 -13.53 17.36
CA THR A 171 0.66 -13.58 17.55
C THR A 171 0.25 -12.92 18.86
N ALA A 172 -1.03 -12.61 19.02
CA ALA A 172 -1.57 -12.10 20.28
C ALA A 172 -1.41 -13.06 21.47
N ALA A 173 -1.21 -14.35 21.22
CA ALA A 173 -0.89 -15.38 22.21
C ALA A 173 0.61 -15.47 22.56
N ALA A 174 1.51 -14.90 21.76
CA ALA A 174 2.95 -14.96 22.02
C ALA A 174 3.32 -14.14 23.29
N THR A 175 4.29 -14.65 24.05
CA THR A 175 4.66 -14.11 25.37
C THR A 175 5.79 -13.10 25.26
N GLY A 176 5.64 -11.94 25.92
CA GLY A 176 6.66 -10.91 26.04
C GLY A 176 7.76 -11.25 27.07
N ARG A 177 8.78 -10.39 27.12
CA ARG A 177 9.91 -10.50 28.07
C ARG A 177 9.49 -10.26 29.54
N ASP A 178 8.28 -9.76 29.75
CA ASP A 178 7.61 -9.58 31.03
C ASP A 178 6.79 -10.81 31.47
N GLY A 179 6.74 -11.87 30.64
CA GLY A 179 5.93 -13.06 30.89
C GLY A 179 4.44 -12.90 30.57
N LEU A 180 4.02 -11.76 30.00
CA LEU A 180 2.62 -11.50 29.65
C LEU A 180 2.36 -11.76 28.15
N PRO A 181 1.14 -12.17 27.75
CA PRO A 181 0.80 -12.30 26.34
C PRO A 181 0.75 -10.92 25.68
N PHE A 182 1.37 -10.80 24.50
CA PHE A 182 1.46 -9.58 23.69
C PHE A 182 0.10 -8.92 23.43
N ARG A 183 -0.96 -9.73 23.24
CA ARG A 183 -2.25 -9.32 22.66
C ARG A 183 -2.05 -8.72 21.26
N THR A 184 -3.13 -8.38 20.57
CA THR A 184 -3.06 -7.81 19.21
C THR A 184 -2.19 -6.55 19.12
N PHE A 185 -2.08 -5.75 20.19
CA PHE A 185 -1.34 -4.49 20.15
C PHE A 185 0.19 -4.69 20.03
N GLN A 186 0.74 -5.73 20.66
CA GLN A 186 2.19 -5.99 20.64
C GLN A 186 2.61 -7.09 19.65
N SER A 187 1.68 -7.74 18.93
CA SER A 187 2.02 -8.72 17.87
C SER A 187 2.41 -8.10 16.52
N ALA A 188 2.59 -6.78 16.46
CA ALA A 188 3.01 -6.06 15.26
C ALA A 188 4.50 -6.31 14.91
N THR A 189 4.77 -6.70 13.66
CA THR A 189 6.14 -6.69 13.09
C THR A 189 6.71 -5.28 13.07
N VAL A 190 5.92 -4.30 12.62
CA VAL A 190 6.29 -2.87 12.60
C VAL A 190 5.27 -2.03 13.36
N ALA A 191 5.72 -1.38 14.43
CA ALA A 191 4.95 -0.42 15.21
C ALA A 191 5.38 1.02 14.88
N ILE A 192 4.41 1.85 14.50
CA ILE A 192 4.58 3.26 14.12
C ILE A 192 3.77 4.11 15.09
N ASP A 193 4.41 4.53 16.17
CA ASP A 193 3.82 5.43 17.18
C ASP A 193 4.28 6.90 16.99
N ALA A 194 5.06 7.16 15.93
CA ALA A 194 5.58 8.46 15.52
C ALA A 194 4.70 9.16 14.45
N ASP A 195 4.54 10.47 14.60
CA ASP A 195 3.81 11.31 13.65
C ASP A 195 4.64 11.62 12.38
N TYR A 196 3.98 11.92 11.26
CA TYR A 196 4.62 12.23 9.96
C TYR A 196 5.48 11.10 9.35
N PHE A 197 5.20 9.85 9.72
CA PHE A 197 5.84 8.69 9.10
C PHE A 197 5.45 8.52 7.63
N VAL A 198 6.40 8.12 6.77
CA VAL A 198 6.12 7.76 5.38
C VAL A 198 6.77 6.42 5.03
N ALA A 199 6.08 5.54 4.30
CA ALA A 199 6.70 4.40 3.62
C ALA A 199 6.45 4.45 2.11
N ILE A 200 7.48 4.10 1.34
CA ILE A 200 7.45 4.07 -0.12
C ILE A 200 8.14 2.78 -0.59
N ASN A 201 7.45 1.95 -1.38
CA ASN A 201 7.97 0.68 -1.90
C ASN A 201 8.49 -0.30 -0.82
N ILE A 202 7.73 -0.48 0.27
CA ILE A 202 8.09 -1.42 1.35
C ILE A 202 7.05 -2.54 1.44
N ASN A 203 7.51 -3.78 1.58
CA ASN A 203 6.68 -4.91 1.97
C ASN A 203 6.74 -5.10 3.48
N PHE A 204 5.59 -5.21 4.13
CA PHE A 204 5.45 -5.50 5.56
C PHE A 204 4.71 -6.82 5.75
N GLU A 205 5.26 -7.72 6.56
CA GLU A 205 4.76 -9.09 6.69
C GLU A 205 4.65 -9.55 8.15
N ASN A 206 3.56 -10.25 8.45
CA ASN A 206 3.49 -11.17 9.59
C ASN A 206 3.08 -12.57 9.07
N THR A 207 4.01 -13.54 9.15
CA THR A 207 3.84 -14.91 8.63
C THR A 207 3.03 -15.82 9.55
N ALA A 208 2.45 -15.30 10.65
CA ALA A 208 1.59 -16.09 11.52
C ALA A 208 0.38 -16.65 10.75
N GLY A 209 0.29 -17.98 10.68
CA GLY A 209 -0.81 -18.68 10.03
C GLY A 209 -2.08 -18.66 10.90
N HIS A 210 -3.19 -18.16 10.34
CA HIS A 210 -4.48 -18.22 11.02
C HIS A 210 -5.17 -19.59 10.86
N VAL A 211 -5.63 -20.15 11.98
CA VAL A 211 -6.55 -21.29 12.03
C VAL A 211 -7.94 -20.78 12.41
N VAL A 212 -8.96 -21.08 11.59
CA VAL A 212 -10.33 -20.59 11.79
C VAL A 212 -10.88 -21.07 13.14
N GLY A 213 -11.25 -20.13 14.00
CA GLY A 213 -11.73 -20.42 15.36
C GLY A 213 -10.64 -20.49 16.43
N SER A 214 -9.36 -20.28 16.10
CA SER A 214 -8.29 -20.17 17.09
C SER A 214 -8.43 -18.92 17.96
N VAL A 215 -8.04 -19.03 19.24
CA VAL A 215 -7.97 -17.91 20.18
C VAL A 215 -6.53 -17.39 20.21
N GLY A 216 -6.34 -16.07 20.14
CA GLY A 216 -5.01 -15.45 20.18
C GLY A 216 -4.23 -15.48 18.86
N GLY A 217 -4.83 -15.95 17.76
CA GLY A 217 -4.24 -16.06 16.42
C GLY A 217 -4.11 -14.73 15.63
N GLN A 218 -4.28 -13.57 16.28
CA GLN A 218 -4.12 -12.25 15.67
C GLN A 218 -2.64 -11.92 15.42
N GLY A 219 -2.25 -11.74 14.16
CA GLY A 219 -0.86 -11.49 13.73
C GLY A 219 -0.74 -10.21 12.90
N VAL A 220 -0.38 -9.11 13.56
CA VAL A 220 -0.29 -7.78 12.94
C VAL A 220 1.00 -7.64 12.15
N ALA A 221 0.93 -7.20 10.89
CA ALA A 221 2.10 -6.79 10.11
C ALA A 221 2.52 -5.37 10.47
N VAL A 222 1.58 -4.42 10.45
CA VAL A 222 1.83 -3.00 10.78
C VAL A 222 0.78 -2.45 11.72
N ARG A 223 1.22 -1.74 12.76
CA ARG A 223 0.36 -0.97 13.68
C ARG A 223 0.70 0.51 13.61
N ILE A 224 -0.31 1.37 13.41
CA ILE A 224 -0.12 2.82 13.20
C ILE A 224 -0.93 3.62 14.23
N SER A 225 -0.24 4.27 15.16
CA SER A 225 -0.85 5.16 16.17
C SER A 225 -0.34 6.62 16.14
N GLY A 226 0.72 6.90 15.37
CA GLY A 226 1.19 8.25 15.10
C GLY A 226 0.45 8.84 13.90
N THR A 227 0.03 10.10 14.00
CA THR A 227 -0.85 10.74 13.02
C THR A 227 -0.09 11.29 11.81
N LYS A 228 -0.83 11.58 10.73
CA LYS A 228 -0.30 12.13 9.47
C LYS A 228 0.72 11.17 8.83
N ALA A 229 0.40 9.87 8.81
CA ALA A 229 1.23 8.82 8.23
C ALA A 229 0.78 8.45 6.81
N ALA A 230 1.72 8.29 5.88
CA ALA A 230 1.44 8.00 4.47
C ALA A 230 2.18 6.77 3.93
N PHE A 231 1.51 6.00 3.07
CA PHE A 231 2.04 4.77 2.48
C PHE A 231 1.80 4.78 0.97
N TYR A 232 2.87 4.61 0.19
CA TYR A 232 2.85 4.67 -1.26
C TYR A 232 3.46 3.39 -1.86
N ASN A 233 2.68 2.68 -2.68
CA ASN A 233 3.15 1.44 -3.32
C ASN A 233 3.69 0.40 -2.31
N CYS A 234 3.11 0.35 -1.11
CA CYS A 234 3.46 -0.59 -0.05
C CYS A 234 2.58 -1.84 -0.08
N SER A 235 3.15 -2.98 0.31
CA SER A 235 2.42 -4.24 0.46
C SER A 235 2.32 -4.64 1.93
N PHE A 236 1.16 -5.13 2.34
CA PHE A 236 0.88 -5.58 3.71
C PHE A 236 0.37 -7.03 3.66
N TYR A 237 1.15 -7.96 4.22
CA TYR A 237 0.87 -9.39 4.18
C TYR A 237 0.64 -9.96 5.58
N GLY A 238 -0.46 -10.70 5.77
CA GLY A 238 -0.70 -11.48 6.98
C GLY A 238 -1.93 -12.35 6.87
N SER A 239 -2.42 -12.82 8.02
CA SER A 239 -3.62 -13.68 8.10
C SER A 239 -4.78 -12.98 8.81
N GLN A 240 -4.80 -12.93 10.14
CA GLN A 240 -5.83 -12.25 10.93
C GLN A 240 -5.24 -10.97 11.51
N ASP A 241 -6.02 -9.88 11.54
CA ASP A 241 -5.65 -8.59 12.12
C ASP A 241 -4.39 -7.97 11.44
N THR A 242 -4.24 -8.10 10.11
CA THR A 242 -2.99 -7.74 9.39
C THR A 242 -2.56 -6.27 9.53
N LEU A 243 -3.46 -5.31 9.25
CA LEU A 243 -3.18 -3.88 9.35
C LEU A 243 -3.97 -3.27 10.51
N TYR A 244 -3.27 -3.00 11.62
CA TYR A 244 -3.84 -2.30 12.77
C TYR A 244 -3.74 -0.79 12.54
N ASP A 245 -4.70 -0.27 11.78
CA ASP A 245 -4.94 1.14 11.52
C ASP A 245 -5.52 1.85 12.77
N HIS A 246 -4.71 1.87 13.83
CA HIS A 246 -5.15 2.06 15.21
C HIS A 246 -5.74 3.46 15.43
N LYS A 247 -4.97 4.53 15.18
CA LYS A 247 -5.46 5.92 15.31
C LYS A 247 -4.59 6.92 14.55
N GLY A 248 -5.21 7.99 14.02
CA GLY A 248 -4.52 9.09 13.34
C GLY A 248 -5.29 9.58 12.12
N LEU A 249 -4.66 10.49 11.36
CA LEU A 249 -4.99 10.81 9.97
C LEU A 249 -4.03 10.02 9.07
N HIS A 250 -4.50 9.09 8.24
CA HIS A 250 -3.61 8.24 7.43
C HIS A 250 -4.00 8.19 5.96
N TYR A 251 -3.00 8.02 5.08
CA TYR A 251 -3.20 7.92 3.64
C TYR A 251 -2.46 6.71 3.07
N PHE A 252 -3.16 5.91 2.26
CA PHE A 252 -2.60 4.75 1.58
C PHE A 252 -2.90 4.90 0.09
N ASN A 253 -1.88 4.95 -0.75
CA ASN A 253 -2.02 5.10 -2.19
C ASN A 253 -1.32 3.95 -2.94
N ASN A 254 -2.03 3.31 -3.87
CA ASN A 254 -1.53 2.18 -4.66
C ASN A 254 -1.00 1.00 -3.80
N CYS A 255 -1.56 0.80 -2.61
CA CYS A 255 -1.10 -0.25 -1.69
C CYS A 255 -1.79 -1.60 -1.94
N PHE A 256 -1.06 -2.69 -1.72
CA PHE A 256 -1.60 -4.05 -1.67
C PHE A 256 -1.81 -4.46 -0.21
N ILE A 257 -3.00 -4.92 0.17
CA ILE A 257 -3.31 -5.34 1.56
C ILE A 257 -3.96 -6.72 1.53
N GLN A 258 -3.33 -7.69 2.19
CA GLN A 258 -3.77 -9.09 2.22
C GLN A 258 -4.02 -9.61 3.64
N GLY A 259 -5.17 -10.25 3.83
CA GLY A 259 -5.47 -11.01 5.03
C GLY A 259 -6.80 -11.75 4.94
N SER A 260 -7.39 -12.07 6.08
CA SER A 260 -8.60 -12.89 6.19
C SER A 260 -9.61 -12.28 7.16
N VAL A 261 -9.46 -12.51 8.47
CA VAL A 261 -10.32 -11.92 9.50
C VAL A 261 -9.79 -10.54 9.88
N ASP A 262 -10.66 -9.54 9.78
CA ASP A 262 -10.46 -8.16 10.25
C ASP A 262 -9.15 -7.53 9.79
N PHE A 263 -8.76 -7.79 8.53
CA PHE A 263 -7.39 -7.50 8.09
C PHE A 263 -7.07 -6.00 7.91
N ILE A 264 -8.08 -5.13 7.99
CA ILE A 264 -7.94 -3.68 8.25
C ILE A 264 -8.83 -3.29 9.43
N PHE A 265 -8.25 -2.91 10.56
CA PHE A 265 -9.01 -2.68 11.80
C PHE A 265 -8.41 -1.59 12.68
N GLY A 266 -9.24 -0.94 13.50
CA GLY A 266 -8.85 0.21 14.34
C GLY A 266 -9.83 1.38 14.24
N TYR A 267 -9.40 2.58 14.63
CA TYR A 267 -10.27 3.78 14.67
C TYR A 267 -9.60 5.05 14.14
N ALA A 268 -8.63 4.93 13.23
CA ALA A 268 -8.11 6.08 12.48
C ALA A 268 -9.15 6.71 11.52
N ARG A 269 -8.81 7.89 10.99
CA ARG A 269 -9.49 8.59 9.90
C ARG A 269 -8.60 8.43 8.67
N SER A 270 -8.93 7.48 7.80
CA SER A 270 -7.99 6.96 6.81
C SER A 270 -8.58 6.90 5.42
N LEU A 271 -7.83 7.34 4.42
CA LEU A 271 -8.16 7.23 3.01
C LEU A 271 -7.23 6.22 2.33
N TYR A 272 -7.84 5.19 1.75
CA TYR A 272 -7.21 4.20 0.89
C TYR A 272 -7.61 4.50 -0.55
N GLU A 273 -6.66 4.89 -1.41
CA GLU A 273 -6.91 5.29 -2.80
C GLU A 273 -6.13 4.39 -3.77
N ASN A 274 -6.82 3.83 -4.76
CA ASN A 274 -6.29 2.87 -5.74
C ASN A 274 -5.71 1.57 -5.12
N CYS A 275 -6.13 1.20 -3.90
CA CYS A 275 -5.58 0.04 -3.19
C CYS A 275 -6.21 -1.30 -3.60
N LYS A 276 -5.42 -2.38 -3.60
CA LYS A 276 -5.90 -3.76 -3.84
C LYS A 276 -6.02 -4.51 -2.52
N LEU A 277 -7.23 -4.92 -2.18
CA LEU A 277 -7.59 -5.64 -0.95
C LEU A 277 -7.80 -7.11 -1.30
N ASN A 278 -6.90 -7.99 -0.84
CA ASN A 278 -6.86 -9.39 -1.25
C ASN A 278 -7.19 -10.32 -0.08
N SER A 279 -8.36 -10.97 -0.14
CA SER A 279 -8.73 -11.99 0.84
C SER A 279 -7.95 -13.29 0.62
N VAL A 280 -7.45 -13.88 1.70
CA VAL A 280 -6.95 -15.26 1.78
C VAL A 280 -7.79 -16.11 2.75
N ALA A 281 -9.06 -15.74 2.93
CA ALA A 281 -9.98 -16.45 3.81
C ALA A 281 -10.28 -17.88 3.34
N LYS A 282 -10.25 -18.84 4.28
CA LYS A 282 -10.59 -20.26 4.01
C LYS A 282 -12.08 -20.58 4.18
N LYS A 283 -12.85 -19.66 4.78
CA LYS A 283 -14.30 -19.71 5.02
C LYS A 283 -14.84 -18.27 4.95
N VAL A 284 -15.73 -17.89 5.87
CA VAL A 284 -16.22 -16.51 6.05
C VAL A 284 -15.21 -15.68 6.86
N ALA A 285 -14.97 -14.44 6.44
CA ALA A 285 -14.15 -13.47 7.15
C ALA A 285 -14.63 -12.02 6.89
N SER A 286 -13.81 -10.99 7.13
CA SER A 286 -14.19 -9.58 6.89
C SER A 286 -12.98 -8.73 6.49
N VAL A 287 -13.18 -7.84 5.51
CA VAL A 287 -12.15 -6.90 5.04
C VAL A 287 -11.86 -5.84 6.11
N THR A 288 -12.89 -5.32 6.77
CA THR A 288 -12.74 -4.25 7.78
C THR A 288 -13.38 -4.55 9.13
N ALA A 289 -12.78 -4.01 10.20
CA ALA A 289 -13.35 -3.96 11.55
C ALA A 289 -13.08 -2.60 12.21
N GLN A 290 -13.88 -1.60 11.85
CA GLN A 290 -13.68 -0.21 12.29
C GLN A 290 -14.33 0.05 13.66
N LYS A 291 -13.64 0.78 14.54
CA LYS A 291 -13.91 0.89 15.98
C LYS A 291 -14.26 2.30 16.47
N ARG A 292 -14.93 3.10 15.66
CA ARG A 292 -15.49 4.38 16.12
C ARG A 292 -16.59 4.11 17.17
N THR A 293 -16.47 4.71 18.36
CA THR A 293 -17.33 4.40 19.54
C THR A 293 -18.36 5.49 19.85
N ASN A 294 -18.31 6.64 19.19
CA ASN A 294 -19.30 7.71 19.34
C ASN A 294 -19.45 8.52 18.03
N SER A 295 -20.47 9.37 17.98
CA SER A 295 -20.80 10.18 16.80
C SER A 295 -19.85 11.35 16.54
N SER A 296 -19.24 11.95 17.57
CA SER A 296 -18.39 13.14 17.45
C SER A 296 -16.95 12.85 17.01
N MET A 297 -16.49 11.60 17.10
CA MET A 297 -15.24 11.17 16.49
C MET A 297 -15.27 11.35 14.96
N GLY A 298 -14.31 12.10 14.43
CA GLY A 298 -14.11 12.27 12.98
C GLY A 298 -13.59 11.02 12.24
N SER A 299 -13.35 9.91 12.94
CA SER A 299 -12.75 8.69 12.36
C SER A 299 -13.65 7.91 11.40
N GLY A 300 -13.03 6.98 10.66
CA GLY A 300 -13.66 6.16 9.63
C GLY A 300 -12.64 5.73 8.59
N PHE A 301 -12.92 4.62 7.90
CA PHE A 301 -12.12 4.18 6.76
C PHE A 301 -12.86 4.54 5.46
N SER A 302 -12.20 5.25 4.55
CA SER A 302 -12.70 5.50 3.19
C SER A 302 -11.83 4.78 2.17
N PHE A 303 -12.46 4.08 1.24
CA PHE A 303 -11.81 3.35 0.16
C PHE A 303 -12.30 3.92 -1.17
N LYS A 304 -11.39 4.37 -2.03
CA LYS A 304 -11.68 4.99 -3.33
C LYS A 304 -10.89 4.30 -4.45
N ASN A 305 -11.56 3.96 -5.55
CA ASN A 305 -10.96 3.29 -6.71
C ASN A 305 -10.26 1.96 -6.35
N CYS A 306 -10.64 1.33 -5.24
CA CYS A 306 -10.02 0.12 -4.74
C CYS A 306 -10.53 -1.12 -5.49
N SER A 307 -9.91 -2.27 -5.26
CA SER A 307 -10.46 -3.58 -5.66
C SER A 307 -10.47 -4.56 -4.49
N ILE A 308 -11.54 -5.35 -4.38
CA ILE A 308 -11.68 -6.46 -3.42
C ILE A 308 -11.68 -7.76 -4.21
N THR A 309 -10.62 -8.55 -4.03
CA THR A 309 -10.37 -9.82 -4.75
C THR A 309 -9.93 -10.92 -3.78
N GLY A 310 -9.72 -12.14 -4.29
CA GLY A 310 -9.06 -13.22 -3.55
C GLY A 310 -9.96 -14.43 -3.34
N SER A 311 -9.87 -15.05 -2.17
CA SER A 311 -10.54 -16.32 -1.85
C SER A 311 -11.45 -16.27 -0.61
N GLY A 312 -12.27 -17.31 -0.46
CA GLY A 312 -13.24 -17.45 0.64
C GLY A 312 -14.50 -16.63 0.42
N THR A 313 -15.06 -16.13 1.52
CA THR A 313 -16.23 -15.26 1.53
C THR A 313 -16.00 -14.15 2.55
N VAL A 314 -16.32 -12.89 2.22
CA VAL A 314 -16.04 -11.75 3.10
C VAL A 314 -17.25 -10.84 3.25
N TYR A 315 -17.39 -10.29 4.46
CA TYR A 315 -18.07 -9.02 4.66
C TYR A 315 -17.12 -7.87 4.27
N LEU A 316 -17.66 -6.80 3.68
CA LEU A 316 -16.98 -5.52 3.46
C LEU A 316 -16.52 -4.92 4.79
N GLY A 317 -17.31 -5.11 5.84
CA GLY A 317 -16.96 -4.75 7.20
C GLY A 317 -17.88 -5.34 8.24
N ARG A 318 -17.36 -5.44 9.47
CA ARG A 318 -18.16 -5.70 10.67
C ARG A 318 -17.91 -4.67 11.76
N ALA A 319 -18.99 -4.23 12.40
CA ALA A 319 -18.97 -3.09 13.30
C ALA A 319 -18.31 -3.41 14.65
N TRP A 320 -16.99 -3.25 14.78
CA TRP A 320 -16.28 -3.49 16.04
C TRP A 320 -16.66 -2.46 17.13
N GLY A 321 -16.82 -1.20 16.74
CA GLY A 321 -17.32 -0.10 17.58
C GLY A 321 -18.75 0.31 17.25
N ASP A 322 -19.45 0.89 18.22
CA ASP A 322 -20.91 1.12 18.14
C ASP A 322 -21.33 2.17 17.10
N TYR A 323 -20.40 3.04 16.67
CA TYR A 323 -20.59 4.06 15.65
C TYR A 323 -19.67 3.82 14.43
N SER A 324 -19.30 2.55 14.20
CA SER A 324 -18.38 2.12 13.13
C SER A 324 -18.66 2.79 11.80
N ARG A 325 -17.61 3.30 11.14
CA ARG A 325 -17.73 4.03 9.87
C ARG A 325 -16.76 3.52 8.82
N VAL A 326 -17.31 3.04 7.71
CA VAL A 326 -16.58 2.53 6.55
C VAL A 326 -17.32 2.93 5.27
N VAL A 327 -16.61 3.46 4.27
CA VAL A 327 -17.20 3.84 2.98
C VAL A 327 -16.38 3.25 1.85
N PHE A 328 -17.04 2.55 0.92
CA PHE A 328 -16.45 2.12 -0.35
C PHE A 328 -17.01 2.95 -1.50
N SER A 329 -16.11 3.57 -2.27
CA SER A 329 -16.41 4.43 -3.42
C SER A 329 -15.67 3.95 -4.66
N TYR A 330 -16.36 3.87 -5.80
CA TYR A 330 -15.79 3.44 -7.09
C TYR A 330 -15.01 2.11 -7.01
N THR A 331 -15.35 1.26 -6.04
CA THR A 331 -14.56 0.07 -5.70
C THR A 331 -15.07 -1.13 -6.47
N TYR A 332 -14.17 -1.88 -7.11
CA TYR A 332 -14.49 -3.16 -7.72
C TYR A 332 -14.60 -4.25 -6.65
N MET A 333 -15.65 -5.06 -6.71
CA MET A 333 -15.94 -6.13 -5.76
C MET A 333 -16.17 -7.43 -6.53
N ASP A 334 -15.25 -8.39 -6.39
CA ASP A 334 -15.44 -9.73 -6.94
C ASP A 334 -16.45 -10.55 -6.11
N LYS A 335 -16.89 -11.70 -6.65
CA LYS A 335 -17.91 -12.61 -6.11
C LYS A 335 -17.67 -13.16 -4.68
N LEU A 336 -16.53 -12.88 -4.05
CA LEU A 336 -16.27 -13.25 -2.66
C LEU A 336 -17.02 -12.36 -1.65
N VAL A 337 -17.49 -11.17 -2.04
CA VAL A 337 -18.30 -10.32 -1.17
C VAL A 337 -19.69 -10.93 -1.01
N ILE A 338 -20.08 -11.21 0.24
CA ILE A 338 -21.36 -11.83 0.58
C ILE A 338 -22.53 -10.86 0.29
N PRO A 339 -23.72 -11.32 -0.17
CA PRO A 339 -24.83 -10.42 -0.53
C PRO A 339 -25.24 -9.42 0.57
N GLN A 340 -25.23 -9.85 1.84
CA GLN A 340 -25.47 -9.01 3.01
C GLN A 340 -24.53 -7.79 3.08
N GLY A 341 -23.31 -7.90 2.52
CA GLY A 341 -22.25 -6.89 2.52
C GLY A 341 -21.61 -6.70 3.89
N TRP A 342 -22.39 -6.57 4.94
CA TRP A 342 -21.96 -6.06 6.24
C TRP A 342 -22.49 -6.87 7.43
N SER A 343 -21.86 -6.70 8.59
CA SER A 343 -22.35 -7.24 9.87
C SER A 343 -22.30 -6.19 10.99
N ASP A 344 -23.34 -6.21 11.83
CA ASP A 344 -23.51 -5.46 13.07
C ASP A 344 -22.64 -5.98 14.23
N TRP A 345 -21.85 -7.04 14.03
CA TRP A 345 -21.16 -7.83 15.06
C TRP A 345 -22.13 -8.59 16.01
N GLY A 346 -23.37 -8.87 15.59
CA GLY A 346 -24.39 -9.50 16.43
C GLY A 346 -24.87 -8.59 17.57
N GLN A 347 -24.92 -7.28 17.32
CA GLN A 347 -25.37 -6.24 18.24
C GLN A 347 -26.35 -5.30 17.52
N ILE A 348 -27.61 -5.72 17.41
CA ILE A 348 -28.72 -5.05 16.69
C ILE A 348 -28.84 -3.53 16.95
N ASN A 349 -28.41 -3.03 18.11
CA ASN A 349 -28.42 -1.60 18.42
C ASN A 349 -27.47 -0.79 17.52
N ARG A 350 -26.39 -1.40 17.02
CA ARG A 350 -25.37 -0.77 16.15
C ARG A 350 -25.94 -0.40 14.78
N GLU A 351 -26.93 -1.14 14.28
CA GLU A 351 -27.61 -0.87 13.00
C GLU A 351 -28.14 0.57 12.88
N ARG A 352 -28.44 1.20 14.03
CA ARG A 352 -28.96 2.58 14.12
C ARG A 352 -27.87 3.66 14.08
N THR A 353 -26.61 3.30 14.36
CA THR A 353 -25.52 4.24 14.68
C THR A 353 -24.28 4.08 13.79
N VAL A 354 -24.14 2.96 13.09
CA VAL A 354 -23.09 2.75 12.09
C VAL A 354 -23.31 3.57 10.81
N TYR A 355 -22.22 3.82 10.11
CA TYR A 355 -22.22 4.46 8.79
C TYR A 355 -21.40 3.58 7.84
N PHE A 356 -22.05 2.55 7.30
CA PHE A 356 -21.49 1.69 6.26
C PHE A 356 -22.11 2.06 4.91
N GLY A 357 -21.27 2.55 4.01
CA GLY A 357 -21.70 3.18 2.74
C GLY A 357 -21.04 2.59 1.52
N GLU A 358 -21.80 2.47 0.43
CA GLU A 358 -21.35 2.03 -0.88
C GLU A 358 -21.77 3.05 -1.95
N TYR A 359 -20.82 3.51 -2.77
CA TYR A 359 -21.02 4.55 -3.77
C TYR A 359 -20.39 4.15 -5.11
N LYS A 360 -21.22 4.00 -6.15
CA LYS A 360 -20.79 3.68 -7.54
C LYS A 360 -19.77 2.52 -7.63
N CYS A 361 -19.88 1.55 -6.73
CA CYS A 361 -19.09 0.31 -6.74
C CYS A 361 -19.50 -0.60 -7.92
N SER A 362 -18.61 -1.50 -8.32
CA SER A 362 -18.79 -2.35 -9.51
C SER A 362 -18.32 -3.79 -9.30
N GLY A 363 -18.61 -4.68 -10.25
CA GLY A 363 -18.32 -6.12 -10.12
C GLY A 363 -19.43 -6.91 -9.43
N VAL A 364 -19.30 -8.24 -9.45
CA VAL A 364 -20.37 -9.18 -9.02
C VAL A 364 -20.72 -9.00 -7.53
N GLY A 365 -19.73 -8.71 -6.69
CA GLY A 365 -19.92 -8.50 -5.25
C GLY A 365 -20.57 -7.15 -4.87
N ALA A 366 -20.62 -6.19 -5.80
CA ALA A 366 -21.18 -4.85 -5.57
C ALA A 366 -22.71 -4.80 -5.76
N SER A 367 -23.37 -5.94 -6.03
CA SER A 367 -24.82 -6.00 -6.09
C SER A 367 -25.44 -5.63 -4.74
N LEU A 368 -26.25 -4.57 -4.72
CA LEU A 368 -26.98 -4.13 -3.53
C LEU A 368 -28.17 -5.05 -3.19
N SER A 369 -28.55 -5.95 -4.09
CA SER A 369 -29.63 -6.92 -3.88
C SER A 369 -29.26 -7.93 -2.79
N GLY A 370 -29.93 -7.84 -1.64
CA GLY A 370 -29.66 -8.69 -0.47
C GLY A 370 -28.72 -8.08 0.56
N ARG A 371 -28.29 -6.82 0.39
CA ARG A 371 -27.61 -6.05 1.46
C ARG A 371 -28.50 -5.93 2.69
N VAL A 372 -27.87 -5.85 3.87
CA VAL A 372 -28.58 -5.54 5.13
C VAL A 372 -29.28 -4.17 5.03
N GLY A 373 -30.51 -4.07 5.54
CA GLY A 373 -31.38 -2.89 5.34
C GLY A 373 -30.91 -1.58 5.97
N TRP A 374 -29.82 -1.62 6.74
CA TRP A 374 -29.15 -0.46 7.36
C TRP A 374 -27.83 -0.08 6.67
N ALA A 375 -27.41 -0.81 5.63
CA ALA A 375 -26.33 -0.39 4.73
C ALA A 375 -26.82 0.77 3.83
N ARG A 376 -25.90 1.69 3.49
CA ARG A 376 -26.25 2.93 2.78
C ARG A 376 -25.77 2.87 1.33
N SER A 377 -26.69 2.89 0.37
CA SER A 377 -26.37 3.31 -0.99
C SER A 377 -26.27 4.82 -0.99
N LEU A 378 -25.06 5.36 -1.16
CA LEU A 378 -24.83 6.80 -1.04
C LEU A 378 -25.19 7.54 -2.33
N THR A 379 -25.80 8.70 -2.19
CA THR A 379 -25.88 9.69 -3.28
C THR A 379 -24.53 10.37 -3.52
N ASP A 380 -24.36 11.01 -4.68
CA ASP A 380 -23.18 11.81 -5.02
C ASP A 380 -22.82 12.82 -3.91
N GLN A 381 -23.82 13.50 -3.34
CA GLN A 381 -23.64 14.50 -2.29
C GLN A 381 -23.22 13.91 -0.93
N GLU A 382 -23.66 12.69 -0.62
CA GLU A 382 -23.25 11.96 0.59
C GLU A 382 -21.87 11.33 0.46
N ALA A 383 -21.43 11.02 -0.77
CA ALA A 383 -20.13 10.45 -1.05
C ALA A 383 -18.99 11.50 -1.01
N ILE A 384 -19.26 12.74 -1.44
CA ILE A 384 -18.29 13.85 -1.48
C ILE A 384 -17.37 13.90 -0.23
N PRO A 385 -17.87 13.93 1.03
CA PRO A 385 -17.03 14.03 2.21
C PRO A 385 -15.95 12.94 2.38
N PHE A 386 -16.02 11.84 1.64
CA PHE A 386 -15.15 10.66 1.78
C PHE A 386 -14.19 10.43 0.60
N ILE A 387 -14.37 11.10 -0.55
CA ILE A 387 -13.69 10.75 -1.83
C ILE A 387 -12.52 11.66 -2.23
N GLY A 388 -12.10 12.59 -1.39
CA GLY A 388 -10.92 13.42 -1.59
C GLY A 388 -9.92 13.34 -0.44
N THR A 389 -8.68 13.78 -0.65
CA THR A 389 -7.64 13.83 0.40
C THR A 389 -7.99 14.77 1.56
N TYR A 390 -8.91 15.72 1.36
CA TYR A 390 -9.56 16.45 2.46
C TYR A 390 -10.30 15.54 3.46
N TYR A 391 -10.69 14.31 3.09
CA TYR A 391 -11.20 13.34 4.07
C TYR A 391 -10.19 13.01 5.15
N VAL A 392 -8.89 13.24 4.94
CA VAL A 392 -7.82 13.09 5.95
C VAL A 392 -7.08 14.40 6.21
N ASP A 393 -7.71 15.54 5.94
CA ASP A 393 -7.15 16.90 6.07
C ASP A 393 -5.85 17.08 5.24
N GLY A 394 -5.74 16.36 4.13
CA GLY A 394 -4.51 16.08 3.40
C GLY A 394 -3.74 17.30 2.92
N ASP A 395 -4.41 18.38 2.50
CA ASP A 395 -3.74 19.60 2.04
C ASP A 395 -2.87 20.29 3.12
N SER A 396 -3.02 19.90 4.40
CA SER A 396 -2.19 20.38 5.51
C SER A 396 -0.94 19.53 5.81
N TRP A 397 -0.78 18.35 5.20
CA TRP A 397 0.33 17.42 5.53
C TRP A 397 0.77 16.41 4.45
N LEU A 398 -0.01 16.19 3.39
CA LEU A 398 0.41 15.37 2.25
C LEU A 398 1.26 16.22 1.31
N ILE A 399 2.56 15.93 1.27
CA ILE A 399 3.48 16.55 0.33
C ILE A 399 3.39 15.79 -1.00
N TYR A 400 2.66 16.37 -1.94
CA TYR A 400 2.73 16.01 -3.35
C TYR A 400 4.07 16.52 -3.92
N ASN A 401 5.11 15.69 -3.89
CA ASN A 401 6.35 15.90 -4.66
C ASN A 401 6.06 15.64 -6.14
#